data_AF-A0AA40B9X1-F1
#
_entry.id   AF-A0AA40B9X1-F1
#
_cell.length_a   1.000
_cell.length_b   1.000
_cell.length_c   1.000
_cell.angle_alpha   90.00
_cell.angle_beta   90.00
_cell.angle_gamma   90.00
#
_symmetry.space_group_name_H-M   'P 1'
#
loop_
_entity.id
_entity.type
_entity.pdbx_description
1 polymer ?
#
loop_
_entity_poly.entity_id
_entity_poly.type
_entity_poly.pdbx_seq_one_letter_code
_entity_poly.pdbx_strand_id
1 'polypeptide(L)'
;MPRLIQHVDRKSLYTSLEARIRYLHSFLDFGTNDVEALLSGSKYIQALIPAVVNIVYKKLLQYDITARAFQTRSTAFEGPMDETPNEESPQIVHRKMFLRAYLKKLCSDPTQMEFWEYLDKVGMMHTGLGRTHPLHIEYIHIGAGLAVIQDILNEAILSHPRLQLPRKIAITKALNKVIWIQNDLFTKWYVHDGDEFTDGMDFGIIEKEGWLNGKKILDPENDSEISNDTVKTPTAEPKEKGKAPAGVCPFTGIVASMGNLEVSDEASKREVKVEVPAENGH
;
A
#
# COMPACT_ATOMS: atom_id res chain seq x y z
N MET A 1 3.69 24.16 33.26
CA MET A 1 3.66 25.19 32.20
C MET A 1 2.31 25.13 31.50
N PRO A 2 1.70 26.26 31.10
CA PRO A 2 0.49 26.23 30.29
C PRO A 2 0.78 25.54 28.94
N ARG A 3 -0.17 24.74 28.46
CA ARG A 3 -0.09 24.05 27.18
C ARG A 3 -0.07 25.09 26.06
N LEU A 4 0.94 25.06 25.19
CA LEU A 4 0.91 25.86 23.96
C LEU A 4 -0.21 25.30 23.06
N ILE A 5 -1.23 26.11 22.78
CA ILE A 5 -2.30 25.74 21.86
C ILE A 5 -1.92 26.26 20.47
N GLN A 6 -1.76 25.36 19.52
CA GLN A 6 -1.58 25.72 18.12
C GLN A 6 -2.96 25.86 17.47
N HIS A 7 -3.23 27.02 16.88
CA HIS A 7 -4.44 27.23 16.10
C HIS A 7 -4.31 26.54 14.73
N VAL A 8 -5.36 25.83 14.32
CA VAL A 8 -5.49 25.21 13.00
C VAL A 8 -6.83 25.63 12.42
N ASP A 9 -6.79 26.33 11.29
CA ASP A 9 -8.02 26.71 10.60
C ASP A 9 -8.64 25.49 9.91
N ARG A 10 -9.91 25.21 10.22
CA ARG A 10 -10.60 24.04 9.67
C ARG A 10 -10.68 24.10 8.16
N LYS A 11 -10.99 25.25 7.56
CA LYS A 11 -11.11 25.40 6.10
C LYS A 11 -9.79 25.07 5.40
N SER A 12 -8.66 25.48 5.97
CA SER A 12 -7.33 25.19 5.41
C SER A 12 -7.04 23.69 5.30
N LEU A 13 -7.57 22.85 6.20
CA LEU A 13 -7.38 21.39 6.15
C LEU A 13 -8.05 20.71 4.94
N TYR A 14 -9.04 21.36 4.34
CA TYR A 14 -9.79 20.86 3.18
C TYR A 14 -9.45 21.58 1.88
N THR A 15 -8.83 22.77 1.96
CA THR A 15 -8.55 23.63 0.79
C THR A 15 -7.07 23.79 0.48
N SER A 16 -6.17 23.36 1.37
CA SER A 16 -4.71 23.42 1.16
C SER A 16 -4.05 22.12 1.60
N LEU A 17 -3.49 21.38 0.63
CA LEU A 17 -2.72 20.17 0.93
C LEU A 17 -1.53 20.49 1.85
N GLU A 18 -0.84 21.61 1.63
CA GLU A 18 0.29 22.03 2.47
C GLU A 18 -0.13 22.25 3.93
N ALA A 19 -1.27 22.92 4.16
CA ALA A 19 -1.79 23.13 5.52
C ALA A 19 -2.16 21.81 6.20
N ARG A 20 -2.78 20.88 5.46
CA ARG A 20 -3.11 19.54 5.95
C ARG A 20 -1.86 18.73 6.31
N ILE A 21 -0.85 18.71 5.43
CA ILE A 21 0.43 18.03 5.70
C ILE A 21 1.14 18.63 6.90
N ARG A 22 1.17 19.97 7.01
CA ARG A 22 1.76 20.64 8.17
C ARG A 22 1.07 20.26 9.47
N TYR A 23 -0.28 20.18 9.46
CA TYR A 23 -1.06 19.71 10.60
C TYR A 23 -0.72 18.25 10.95
N LEU A 24 -0.74 17.34 9.97
CA LEU A 24 -0.44 15.93 10.18
C LEU A 24 0.98 15.70 10.70
N HIS A 25 1.97 16.41 10.14
CA HIS A 25 3.35 16.35 10.62
C HIS A 25 3.44 16.80 12.08
N SER A 26 2.80 17.92 12.42
CA SER A 26 2.78 18.43 13.78
C SER A 26 2.05 17.50 14.74
N PHE A 27 0.94 16.89 14.33
CA PHE A 27 0.11 16.03 15.19
C PHE A 27 0.76 14.67 15.44
N LEU A 28 1.43 14.11 14.44
CA LEU A 28 2.10 12.81 14.51
C LEU A 28 3.55 12.89 14.98
N ASP A 29 4.02 14.09 15.37
CA ASP A 29 5.41 14.39 15.65
C ASP A 29 6.36 13.89 14.53
N PHE A 30 5.94 14.02 13.26
CA PHE A 30 6.75 13.63 12.11
C PHE A 30 7.76 14.74 11.80
N GLY A 31 9.04 14.47 12.04
CA GLY A 31 10.10 15.46 11.91
C GLY A 31 11.42 14.89 11.38
N THR A 32 12.50 15.65 11.54
CA THR A 32 13.83 15.33 10.99
C THR A 32 14.31 13.94 11.38
N ASN A 33 14.09 13.51 12.62
CA ASN A 33 14.47 12.17 13.09
C ASN A 33 13.75 11.05 12.32
N ASP A 34 12.47 11.25 11.96
CA ASP A 34 11.72 10.28 11.16
C ASP A 34 12.23 10.25 9.72
N VAL A 35 12.51 11.43 9.13
CA VAL A 35 13.10 11.56 7.80
C VAL A 35 14.46 10.85 7.72
N GLU A 36 15.35 11.09 8.68
CA GLU A 36 16.65 10.41 8.76
C GLU A 36 16.50 8.90 8.92
N ALA A 37 15.56 8.45 9.76
CA ALA A 37 15.27 7.03 9.92
C ALA A 37 14.84 6.40 8.59
N LEU A 38 13.92 7.04 7.86
CA LEU A 38 13.43 6.57 6.55
C LEU A 38 14.53 6.56 5.50
N LEU A 39 15.28 7.65 5.35
CA LEU A 39 16.38 7.72 4.38
C LEU A 39 17.45 6.66 4.66
N SER A 40 17.81 6.49 5.94
CA SER A 40 18.78 5.48 6.34
C SER A 40 18.24 4.03 6.23
N GLY A 41 16.92 3.87 6.28
CA GLY A 41 16.18 2.61 6.15
C GLY A 41 15.85 2.23 4.70
N SER A 42 15.85 3.21 3.79
CA SER A 42 15.34 3.11 2.41
C SER A 42 15.88 1.91 1.65
N LYS A 43 17.19 1.67 1.67
CA LYS A 43 17.81 0.53 0.98
C LYS A 43 17.31 -0.84 1.47
N TYR A 44 16.95 -0.95 2.75
CA TYR A 44 16.42 -2.19 3.31
C TYR A 44 14.98 -2.40 2.90
N ILE A 45 14.17 -1.33 2.92
CA ILE A 45 12.78 -1.35 2.45
C ILE A 45 12.72 -1.66 0.95
N GLN A 46 13.57 -1.01 0.15
CA GLN A 46 13.63 -1.23 -1.29
C GLN A 46 13.96 -2.67 -1.68
N ALA A 47 14.86 -3.34 -0.93
CA ALA A 47 15.18 -4.74 -1.16
C ALA A 47 13.98 -5.69 -0.94
N LEU A 48 12.98 -5.27 -0.17
CA LEU A 48 11.79 -6.06 0.15
C LEU A 48 10.65 -5.85 -0.85
N ILE A 49 10.68 -4.76 -1.62
CA ILE A 49 9.60 -4.36 -2.53
C ILE A 49 9.10 -5.51 -3.43
N PRO A 50 9.98 -6.30 -4.09
CA PRO A 50 9.49 -7.39 -4.95
C PRO A 50 8.64 -8.42 -4.21
N ALA A 51 9.03 -8.78 -2.98
CA ALA A 51 8.32 -9.73 -2.15
C ALA A 51 7.01 -9.13 -1.62
N VAL A 52 7.05 -7.89 -1.11
CA VAL A 52 5.86 -7.16 -0.63
C VAL A 52 4.80 -7.11 -1.71
N VAL A 53 5.17 -6.74 -2.94
CA VAL A 53 4.23 -6.66 -4.07
C VAL A 53 3.61 -8.02 -4.36
N ASN A 54 4.40 -9.09 -4.41
CA ASN A 54 3.84 -10.42 -4.67
C ASN A 54 2.83 -10.85 -3.59
N ILE A 55 3.15 -10.61 -2.31
CA ILE A 55 2.26 -10.94 -1.18
C ILE A 55 0.97 -10.12 -1.26
N VAL A 56 1.06 -8.81 -1.53
CA VAL A 56 -0.12 -7.95 -1.68
C VAL A 56 -1.04 -8.45 -2.78
N TYR A 57 -0.52 -8.79 -3.96
CA TYR A 57 -1.38 -9.28 -5.05
C TYR A 57 -1.95 -10.67 -4.79
N LYS A 58 -1.21 -11.57 -4.14
CA LYS A 58 -1.78 -12.82 -3.65
C LYS A 58 -2.96 -12.56 -2.72
N LYS A 59 -2.82 -11.61 -1.79
CA LYS A 59 -3.89 -11.26 -0.85
C LYS A 59 -5.10 -10.63 -1.54
N LEU A 60 -4.87 -9.74 -2.51
CA LEU A 60 -5.95 -9.11 -3.29
C LEU A 60 -6.66 -10.10 -4.22
N LEU A 61 -5.99 -11.13 -4.71
CA LEU A 61 -6.58 -12.17 -5.54
C LEU A 61 -7.22 -13.30 -4.73
N GLN A 62 -6.97 -13.37 -3.41
CA GLN A 62 -7.57 -14.36 -2.52
C GLN A 62 -9.07 -14.13 -2.28
N TYR A 63 -9.56 -12.89 -2.39
CA TYR A 63 -10.96 -12.54 -2.20
C TYR A 63 -11.58 -12.08 -3.52
N ASP A 64 -12.75 -12.62 -3.84
CA ASP A 64 -13.50 -12.32 -5.07
C ASP A 64 -13.78 -10.82 -5.22
N ILE A 65 -14.18 -10.14 -4.15
CA ILE A 65 -14.51 -8.72 -4.16
C ILE A 65 -13.31 -7.82 -4.48
N THR A 66 -12.10 -8.18 -4.03
CA THR A 66 -10.88 -7.43 -4.36
C THR A 66 -10.32 -7.84 -5.72
N ALA A 67 -10.46 -9.11 -6.11
CA ALA A 67 -10.05 -9.60 -7.43
C ALA A 67 -10.88 -8.95 -8.57
N ARG A 68 -12.19 -8.77 -8.33
CA ARG A 68 -13.14 -8.13 -9.25
C ARG A 68 -12.69 -6.74 -9.72
N ALA A 69 -12.03 -5.97 -8.85
CA ALA A 69 -11.52 -4.64 -9.20
C ALA A 69 -10.58 -4.66 -10.44
N PHE A 70 -9.93 -5.79 -10.70
CA PHE A 70 -9.04 -5.98 -11.84
C PHE A 70 -9.75 -6.41 -13.13
N GLN A 71 -11.05 -6.69 -13.07
CA GLN A 71 -11.90 -7.02 -14.22
C GLN A 71 -12.70 -5.78 -14.67
N THR A 72 -13.44 -5.18 -13.74
CA THR A 72 -14.46 -4.15 -14.05
C THR A 72 -14.04 -2.74 -13.70
N ARG A 73 -12.89 -2.56 -13.01
CA ARG A 73 -12.43 -1.28 -12.46
C ARG A 73 -13.39 -0.67 -11.44
N SER A 74 -14.30 -1.44 -10.84
CA SER A 74 -15.19 -0.98 -9.77
C SER A 74 -15.56 -2.12 -8.82
N THR A 75 -15.42 -1.90 -7.50
CA THR A 75 -15.87 -2.87 -6.48
C THR A 75 -17.37 -2.78 -6.21
N ALA A 76 -17.99 -1.62 -6.45
CA ALA A 76 -19.41 -1.36 -6.24
C ALA A 76 -20.33 -1.87 -7.36
N PHE A 77 -19.78 -2.50 -8.41
CA PHE A 77 -20.55 -2.97 -9.57
C PHE A 77 -20.72 -4.50 -9.54
N GLU A 78 -21.94 -4.97 -9.80
CA GLU A 78 -22.32 -6.41 -9.80
C GLU A 78 -22.65 -6.97 -11.19
N GLY A 79 -22.44 -6.21 -12.29
CA GLY A 79 -22.73 -6.70 -13.64
C GLY A 79 -21.76 -7.77 -14.17
N PRO A 80 -21.92 -8.20 -15.43
CA PRO A 80 -21.14 -9.31 -16.00
C PRO A 80 -19.63 -9.09 -15.88
N MET A 81 -18.92 -10.15 -15.48
CA MET A 81 -17.48 -10.14 -15.25
C MET A 81 -16.81 -11.09 -16.21
N ASP A 82 -15.87 -10.57 -16.99
CA ASP A 82 -14.96 -11.40 -17.79
C ASP A 82 -13.91 -12.06 -16.87
N GLU A 83 -13.24 -13.11 -17.36
CA GLU A 83 -12.31 -14.05 -16.71
C GLU A 83 -11.72 -13.71 -15.32
N THR A 84 -11.62 -14.73 -14.45
CA THR A 84 -10.98 -14.65 -13.12
C THR A 84 -9.47 -14.34 -13.24
N PRO A 85 -8.99 -13.19 -12.73
CA PRO A 85 -7.57 -12.84 -12.78
C PRO A 85 -6.75 -13.73 -11.84
N ASN A 86 -5.53 -14.02 -12.25
CA ASN A 86 -4.49 -14.69 -11.46
C ASN A 86 -3.19 -13.88 -11.50
N GLU A 87 -2.15 -14.37 -10.82
CA GLU A 87 -0.89 -13.65 -10.68
C GLU A 87 -0.13 -13.41 -11.99
N GLU A 88 -0.39 -14.25 -12.99
CA GLU A 88 0.21 -14.25 -14.33
C GLU A 88 -0.61 -13.43 -15.33
N SER A 89 -1.82 -13.01 -14.96
CA SER A 89 -2.70 -12.25 -15.84
C SER A 89 -2.04 -10.92 -16.24
N PRO A 90 -2.05 -10.51 -17.52
CA PRO A 90 -1.30 -9.34 -18.00
C PRO A 90 -1.59 -8.05 -17.22
N GLN A 91 -2.85 -7.83 -16.85
CA GLN A 91 -3.30 -6.71 -16.04
C GLN A 91 -2.70 -6.76 -14.63
N ILE A 92 -2.57 -7.93 -14.01
CA ILE A 92 -1.98 -8.09 -12.68
C ILE A 92 -0.46 -7.86 -12.73
N VAL A 93 0.23 -8.40 -13.73
CA VAL A 93 1.67 -8.15 -13.94
C VAL A 93 1.93 -6.65 -14.10
N HIS A 94 1.11 -5.96 -14.90
CA HIS A 94 1.20 -4.52 -15.08
C HIS A 94 0.97 -3.75 -13.76
N ARG A 95 -0.05 -4.11 -13.00
CA ARG A 95 -0.34 -3.46 -11.71
C ARG A 95 0.73 -3.75 -10.65
N LYS A 96 1.36 -4.94 -10.66
CA LYS A 96 2.54 -5.28 -9.86
C LYS A 96 3.71 -4.32 -10.17
N MET A 97 4.00 -4.03 -11.44
CA MET A 97 5.05 -3.06 -11.80
C MET A 97 4.76 -1.66 -11.25
N PHE A 98 3.53 -1.20 -11.35
CA PHE A 98 3.12 0.10 -10.80
C PHE A 98 3.26 0.15 -9.28
N LEU A 99 2.83 -0.90 -8.57
CA LEU A 99 2.98 -0.94 -7.11
C LEU A 99 4.46 -0.97 -6.69
N ARG A 100 5.34 -1.63 -7.45
CA ARG A 100 6.80 -1.58 -7.20
C ARG A 100 7.33 -0.15 -7.28
N ALA A 101 7.03 0.56 -8.36
CA ALA A 101 7.43 1.95 -8.54
C ALA A 101 6.84 2.86 -7.44
N TYR A 102 5.59 2.61 -7.04
CA TYR A 102 4.94 3.33 -5.95
C TYR A 102 5.63 3.11 -4.59
N LEU A 103 5.94 1.86 -4.23
CA LEU A 103 6.66 1.55 -2.98
C LEU A 103 8.09 2.12 -3.00
N LYS A 104 8.74 2.18 -4.17
CA LYS A 104 10.03 2.87 -4.33
C LYS A 104 9.88 4.37 -4.07
N LYS A 105 8.82 4.99 -4.58
CA LYS A 105 8.50 6.40 -4.32
C LYS A 105 8.22 6.66 -2.84
N LEU A 106 7.58 5.74 -2.11
CA LEU A 106 7.44 5.85 -0.64
C LEU A 106 8.78 5.83 0.10
N CYS A 107 9.85 5.33 -0.53
CA CYS A 107 11.21 5.38 0.01
C CYS A 107 11.98 6.65 -0.41
N SER A 108 11.37 7.57 -1.16
CA SER A 108 11.97 8.85 -1.54
C SER A 108 11.81 9.91 -0.44
N ASP A 109 12.44 11.06 -0.62
CA ASP A 109 12.50 12.13 0.37
C ASP A 109 11.11 12.72 0.68
N PRO A 110 10.58 12.54 1.92
CA PRO A 110 9.27 13.05 2.32
C PRO A 110 9.31 14.54 2.75
N THR A 111 10.46 15.22 2.64
CA THR A 111 10.54 16.67 2.89
C THR A 111 10.00 17.52 1.73
N GLN A 112 9.90 16.91 0.53
CA GLN A 112 9.44 17.57 -0.69
C GLN A 112 7.91 17.47 -0.81
N MET A 113 7.21 18.57 -1.11
CA MET A 113 5.74 18.51 -1.24
C MET A 113 5.29 17.62 -2.39
N GLU A 114 6.10 17.48 -3.44
CA GLU A 114 5.84 16.57 -4.56
C GLU A 114 5.76 15.11 -4.13
N PHE A 115 6.34 14.74 -2.98
CA PHE A 115 6.09 13.45 -2.36
C PHE A 115 4.62 13.34 -1.98
N TRP A 116 4.13 14.24 -1.13
CA TRP A 116 2.77 14.20 -0.57
C TRP A 116 1.68 14.45 -1.63
N GLU A 117 1.92 15.36 -2.56
CA GLU A 117 1.05 15.60 -3.72
C GLU A 117 0.83 14.32 -4.53
N TYR A 118 1.88 13.51 -4.69
CA TYR A 118 1.73 12.27 -5.41
C TYR A 118 0.91 11.23 -4.64
N LEU A 119 1.14 11.07 -3.33
CA LEU A 119 0.33 10.18 -2.52
C LEU A 119 -1.14 10.62 -2.56
N ASP A 120 -1.37 11.92 -2.44
CA ASP A 120 -2.69 12.51 -2.52
C ASP A 120 -3.41 12.18 -3.83
N LYS A 121 -2.70 12.40 -4.95
CA LYS A 121 -3.19 12.06 -6.29
C LYS A 121 -3.53 10.58 -6.43
N VAL A 122 -2.74 9.69 -5.85
CA VAL A 122 -3.04 8.25 -5.88
C VAL A 122 -4.34 7.96 -5.12
N GLY A 123 -4.58 8.61 -3.98
CA GLY A 123 -5.86 8.54 -3.26
C GLY A 123 -7.05 8.93 -4.15
N MET A 124 -6.97 10.10 -4.79
CA MET A 124 -7.97 10.58 -5.75
C MET A 124 -8.25 9.56 -6.86
N MET A 125 -7.20 8.97 -7.45
CA MET A 125 -7.33 8.03 -8.56
C MET A 125 -8.09 6.74 -8.21
N HIS A 126 -8.14 6.34 -6.93
CA HIS A 126 -8.90 5.17 -6.49
C HIS A 126 -10.40 5.45 -6.28
N THR A 127 -10.82 6.72 -6.40
CA THR A 127 -12.23 7.16 -6.35
C THR A 127 -12.84 7.38 -7.73
N GLY A 128 -12.07 7.13 -8.80
CA GLY A 128 -12.49 7.31 -10.19
C GLY A 128 -12.15 8.68 -10.77
N LEU A 129 -11.76 9.63 -9.93
CA LEU A 129 -11.32 10.97 -10.31
C LEU A 129 -9.91 10.95 -10.93
N GLY A 130 -9.61 11.94 -11.78
CA GLY A 130 -8.28 12.11 -12.38
C GLY A 130 -7.85 10.99 -13.35
N ARG A 131 -8.78 10.17 -13.85
CA ARG A 131 -8.53 9.06 -14.78
C ARG A 131 -9.42 9.16 -16.01
N THR A 132 -8.88 8.82 -17.18
CA THR A 132 -9.70 8.65 -18.40
C THR A 132 -10.66 7.48 -18.28
N HIS A 133 -10.24 6.42 -17.58
CA HIS A 133 -11.07 5.28 -17.25
C HIS A 133 -11.20 5.18 -15.73
N PRO A 134 -12.40 5.48 -15.19
CA PRO A 134 -12.64 5.48 -13.75
C PRO A 134 -12.28 4.14 -13.11
N LEU A 135 -11.69 4.21 -11.92
CA LEU A 135 -11.42 3.10 -11.02
C LEU A 135 -12.08 3.43 -9.68
N HIS A 136 -13.05 2.64 -9.25
CA HIS A 136 -13.72 2.85 -7.96
C HIS A 136 -13.37 1.70 -7.02
N ILE A 137 -12.51 1.96 -6.03
CA ILE A 137 -12.18 1.02 -4.97
C ILE A 137 -12.77 1.56 -3.68
N GLU A 138 -13.69 0.84 -3.06
CA GLU A 138 -14.25 1.23 -1.76
C GLU A 138 -13.15 1.33 -0.69
N TYR A 139 -13.29 2.32 0.20
CA TYR A 139 -12.25 2.66 1.17
C TYR A 139 -11.91 1.50 2.12
N ILE A 140 -12.86 0.60 2.42
CA ILE A 140 -12.60 -0.60 3.22
C ILE A 140 -11.45 -1.44 2.64
N HIS A 141 -11.37 -1.57 1.31
CA HIS A 141 -10.34 -2.31 0.62
C HIS A 141 -9.01 -1.55 0.59
N ILE A 142 -9.06 -0.21 0.51
CA ILE A 142 -7.88 0.65 0.66
C ILE A 142 -7.24 0.47 2.04
N GLY A 143 -8.03 0.66 3.11
CA GLY A 143 -7.55 0.53 4.48
C GLY A 143 -6.99 -0.87 4.77
N ALA A 144 -7.69 -1.92 4.34
CA ALA A 144 -7.21 -3.30 4.47
C ALA A 144 -5.90 -3.53 3.68
N GLY A 145 -5.79 -3.01 2.46
CA GLY A 145 -4.57 -3.13 1.65
C GLY A 145 -3.37 -2.41 2.27
N LEU A 146 -3.57 -1.20 2.81
CA LEU A 146 -2.54 -0.46 3.54
C LEU A 146 -2.10 -1.20 4.81
N ALA A 147 -3.04 -1.81 5.54
CA ALA A 147 -2.72 -2.63 6.71
C ALA A 147 -1.84 -3.84 6.36
N VAL A 148 -2.12 -4.53 5.25
CA VAL A 148 -1.29 -5.64 4.76
C VAL A 148 0.12 -5.16 4.41
N ILE A 149 0.25 -4.04 3.70
CA ILE A 149 1.56 -3.45 3.36
C ILE A 149 2.34 -3.12 4.63
N GLN A 150 1.69 -2.46 5.60
CA GLN A 150 2.30 -2.07 6.86
C GLN A 150 2.78 -3.29 7.66
N ASP A 151 1.98 -4.34 7.73
CA ASP A 151 2.30 -5.58 8.44
C ASP A 151 3.57 -6.24 7.87
N ILE A 152 3.61 -6.47 6.55
CA ILE A 152 4.75 -7.08 5.86
C ILE A 152 6.03 -6.25 6.09
N LEU A 153 5.94 -4.93 5.95
CA LEU A 153 7.10 -4.05 6.11
C LEU A 153 7.59 -4.06 7.56
N ASN A 154 6.69 -4.03 8.54
CA ASN A 154 7.03 -4.09 9.95
C ASN A 154 7.71 -5.40 10.32
N GLU A 155 7.15 -6.54 9.92
CA GLU A 155 7.78 -7.85 10.15
C GLU A 155 9.20 -7.88 9.55
N ALA A 156 9.36 -7.42 8.31
CA ALA A 156 10.64 -7.46 7.64
C ALA A 156 11.70 -6.54 8.27
N ILE A 157 11.31 -5.35 8.73
CA ILE A 157 12.21 -4.43 9.45
C ILE A 157 12.60 -5.04 10.81
N LEU A 158 11.63 -5.53 11.58
CA LEU A 158 11.84 -6.06 12.92
C LEU A 158 12.64 -7.36 12.91
N SER A 159 12.49 -8.18 11.87
CA SER A 159 13.22 -9.43 11.67
C SER A 159 14.60 -9.24 11.04
N HIS A 160 14.97 -8.03 10.60
CA HIS A 160 16.23 -7.81 9.90
C HIS A 160 17.45 -8.16 10.78
N PRO A 161 18.35 -9.08 10.37
CA PRO A 161 19.35 -9.67 11.26
C PRO A 161 20.48 -8.71 11.63
N ARG A 162 20.74 -7.70 10.79
CA ARG A 162 21.85 -6.75 10.97
C ARG A 162 21.43 -5.36 11.46
N LEU A 163 20.13 -5.10 11.63
CA LEU A 163 19.67 -3.81 12.15
C LEU A 163 19.62 -3.89 13.67
N GLN A 164 20.25 -2.92 14.33
CA GLN A 164 20.17 -2.80 15.79
C GLN A 164 18.75 -2.37 16.21
N LEU A 165 18.32 -2.82 17.39
CA LEU A 165 16.97 -2.57 17.91
C LEU A 165 16.56 -1.08 17.89
N PRO A 166 17.38 -0.12 18.32
CA PRO A 166 17.00 1.30 18.26
C PRO A 166 16.68 1.78 16.84
N ARG A 167 17.42 1.27 15.84
CA ARG A 167 17.21 1.61 14.43
C ARG A 167 15.96 0.94 13.87
N LYS A 168 15.69 -0.31 14.25
CA LYS A 168 14.42 -0.98 13.93
C LYS A 168 13.23 -0.17 14.44
N ILE A 169 13.27 0.24 15.71
CA ILE A 169 12.23 1.08 16.32
C ILE A 169 12.06 2.39 15.56
N ALA A 170 13.16 3.09 15.26
CA ALA A 170 13.12 4.37 14.55
C ALA A 170 12.48 4.23 13.15
N ILE A 171 12.91 3.24 12.36
CA ILE A 171 12.37 3.00 11.02
C ILE A 171 10.89 2.62 11.09
N THR A 172 10.51 1.68 11.98
CA THR A 172 9.12 1.25 12.14
C THR A 172 8.21 2.41 12.56
N LYS A 173 8.63 3.26 13.50
CA LYS A 173 7.86 4.44 13.91
C LYS A 173 7.68 5.42 12.75
N ALA A 174 8.75 5.73 12.04
CA ALA A 174 8.72 6.69 10.93
C ALA A 174 7.86 6.16 9.77
N LEU A 175 8.00 4.88 9.41
CA LEU A 175 7.19 4.24 8.38
C LEU A 175 5.70 4.23 8.74
N ASN A 176 5.36 3.87 9.97
CA ASN A 176 3.96 3.87 10.42
C ASN A 176 3.34 5.27 10.29
N LYS A 177 4.07 6.34 10.64
CA LYS A 177 3.59 7.72 10.45
C LYS A 177 3.31 8.02 8.98
N VAL A 178 4.21 7.64 8.06
CA VAL A 178 4.00 7.82 6.61
C VAL A 178 2.75 7.07 6.12
N ILE A 179 2.56 5.82 6.55
CA ILE A 179 1.37 5.03 6.19
C ILE A 179 0.09 5.70 6.70
N TRP A 180 0.10 6.26 7.92
CA TRP A 180 -1.06 6.96 8.46
C TRP A 180 -1.35 8.29 7.76
N ILE A 181 -0.31 9.05 7.39
CA ILE A 181 -0.47 10.27 6.58
C ILE A 181 -1.04 9.91 5.20
N GLN A 182 -0.48 8.88 4.55
CA GLN A 182 -1.00 8.34 3.30
C GLN A 182 -2.47 7.93 3.43
N ASN A 183 -2.81 7.23 4.51
CA ASN A 183 -4.17 6.79 4.76
C ASN A 183 -5.13 8.00 4.88
N ASP A 184 -4.76 9.04 5.63
CA ASP A 184 -5.55 10.29 5.70
C ASP A 184 -5.72 10.94 4.31
N LEU A 185 -4.63 11.06 3.55
CA LEU A 185 -4.66 11.60 2.20
C LEU A 185 -5.52 10.78 1.24
N PHE A 186 -5.65 9.48 1.44
CA PHE A 186 -6.56 8.65 0.65
C PHE A 186 -7.99 8.87 1.13
N THR A 187 -8.22 8.77 2.44
CA THR A 187 -9.53 8.86 3.10
C THR A 187 -10.25 10.15 2.76
N LYS A 188 -9.53 11.27 2.64
CA LYS A 188 -10.16 12.57 2.35
C LYS A 188 -10.94 12.59 1.02
N TRP A 189 -10.62 11.69 0.09
CA TRP A 189 -11.34 11.56 -1.18
C TRP A 189 -12.59 10.67 -1.07
N TYR A 190 -12.77 9.97 0.04
CA TYR A 190 -13.87 9.05 0.30
C TYR A 190 -14.92 9.59 1.27
N VAL A 191 -14.53 10.51 2.16
CA VAL A 191 -15.43 11.10 3.16
C VAL A 191 -15.98 12.44 2.70
N HIS A 192 -17.12 12.83 3.26
CA HIS A 192 -17.81 14.09 2.97
C HIS A 192 -17.43 15.24 3.93
N ASP A 193 -16.41 15.03 4.74
CA ASP A 193 -15.95 16.04 5.69
C ASP A 193 -15.35 17.23 4.92
N GLY A 194 -15.89 18.43 5.16
CA GLY A 194 -15.40 19.66 4.54
C GLY A 194 -15.96 19.95 3.15
N ASP A 195 -16.97 19.19 2.69
CA ASP A 195 -17.68 19.42 1.42
C ASP A 195 -18.23 20.87 1.32
N GLU A 196 -18.55 21.52 2.43
CA GLU A 196 -18.94 22.95 2.46
C GLU A 196 -17.82 23.92 2.02
N PHE A 197 -16.60 23.43 1.83
CA PHE A 197 -15.45 24.20 1.37
C PHE A 197 -14.99 23.82 -0.05
N THR A 198 -15.58 22.78 -0.66
CA THR A 198 -15.15 22.23 -1.96
C THR A 198 -16.04 22.64 -3.13
N ASP A 199 -17.11 23.41 -2.88
CA ASP A 199 -17.97 23.98 -3.92
C ASP A 199 -17.15 24.74 -4.98
N GLY A 200 -17.19 24.22 -6.22
CA GLY A 200 -16.50 24.81 -7.37
C GLY A 200 -15.01 24.49 -7.48
N MET A 201 -14.46 23.55 -6.69
CA MET A 201 -13.11 23.04 -6.93
C MET A 201 -13.06 22.22 -8.22
N ASP A 202 -12.15 22.59 -9.10
CA ASP A 202 -11.71 21.72 -10.18
C ASP A 202 -10.75 20.67 -9.60
N PHE A 203 -11.18 19.41 -9.59
CA PHE A 203 -10.37 18.27 -9.13
C PHE A 203 -9.21 17.92 -10.09
N GLY A 204 -8.99 18.74 -11.11
CA GLY A 204 -7.75 18.81 -11.85
C GLY A 204 -7.75 18.07 -13.18
N ILE A 205 -6.67 18.28 -13.92
CA ILE A 205 -6.45 17.73 -15.25
C ILE A 205 -6.29 16.21 -15.16
N ILE A 206 -6.98 15.46 -16.02
CA ILE A 206 -6.74 14.02 -16.19
C ILE A 206 -5.31 13.83 -16.70
N GLU A 207 -4.46 13.29 -15.84
CA GLU A 207 -3.06 13.00 -16.13
C GLU A 207 -2.82 11.48 -16.19
N LYS A 208 -1.79 11.07 -16.93
CA LYS A 208 -1.40 9.65 -17.02
C LYS A 208 -0.91 9.13 -15.67
N GLU A 209 -1.09 7.82 -15.44
CA GLU A 209 -0.55 7.16 -14.24
C GLU A 209 0.96 7.35 -14.15
N GLY A 210 1.47 7.65 -12.96
CA GLY A 210 2.90 7.91 -12.75
C GLY A 210 3.38 9.31 -13.17
N TRP A 211 2.47 10.21 -13.54
CA TRP A 211 2.77 11.62 -13.80
C TRP A 211 2.25 12.49 -12.65
N LEU A 212 2.82 13.68 -12.47
CA LEU A 212 2.35 14.73 -11.57
C LEU A 212 2.77 16.08 -12.15
N ASN A 213 1.82 17.01 -12.32
CA ASN A 213 2.07 18.36 -12.81
C ASN A 213 2.85 18.38 -14.14
N GLY A 214 2.49 17.49 -15.08
CA GLY A 214 3.14 17.36 -16.38
C GLY A 214 4.52 16.70 -16.36
N LYS A 215 4.98 16.20 -15.20
CA LYS A 215 6.28 15.51 -15.06
C LYS A 215 6.08 14.03 -14.78
N LYS A 216 6.80 13.16 -15.49
CA LYS A 216 6.88 11.72 -15.16
C LYS A 216 7.66 11.56 -13.85
N ILE A 217 7.00 11.01 -12.83
CA ILE A 217 7.55 10.82 -11.47
C ILE A 217 7.70 9.36 -11.08
N LEU A 218 6.97 8.44 -11.74
CA LEU A 218 7.21 7.01 -11.67
C LEU A 218 7.69 6.50 -13.02
N ASP A 219 8.70 5.64 -13.00
CA ASP A 219 9.15 4.90 -14.18
C ASP A 219 9.08 3.39 -13.97
N PRO A 220 7.89 2.77 -14.16
CA PRO A 220 7.70 1.35 -13.88
C PRO A 220 8.52 0.43 -14.79
N GLU A 221 8.94 0.88 -15.97
CA GLU A 221 9.74 0.10 -16.93
C GLU A 221 11.21 0.03 -16.50
N ASN A 222 11.80 1.17 -16.14
CA ASN A 222 13.19 1.24 -15.67
C ASN A 222 13.37 0.57 -14.30
N ASP A 223 12.29 0.54 -13.49
CA ASP A 223 12.29 -0.08 -12.17
C ASP A 223 12.22 -1.62 -12.18
N SER A 224 12.06 -2.25 -13.35
CA SER A 224 11.93 -3.70 -13.55
C SER A 224 13.26 -4.44 -13.77
N GLU A 225 14.36 -3.73 -14.05
CA GLU A 225 15.64 -4.34 -14.45
C GLU A 225 16.40 -5.04 -13.31
N ILE A 226 15.98 -4.89 -12.05
CA ILE A 226 16.69 -5.49 -10.89
C ILE A 226 16.28 -6.96 -10.65
N SER A 227 15.32 -7.53 -11.39
CA SER A 227 14.83 -8.91 -11.15
C SER A 227 15.36 -9.99 -12.11
N ASN A 228 16.21 -9.68 -13.10
CA ASN A 228 16.76 -10.70 -13.99
C ASN A 228 18.13 -11.22 -13.52
N ASP A 229 18.15 -11.96 -12.43
CA ASP A 229 19.22 -12.92 -12.17
C ASP A 229 18.67 -14.34 -12.38
N THR A 230 18.54 -14.71 -13.66
CA THR A 230 18.32 -16.10 -14.08
C THR A 230 19.45 -16.96 -13.53
N VAL A 231 19.14 -17.78 -12.54
CA VAL A 231 19.98 -18.89 -12.07
C VAL A 231 20.21 -19.84 -13.25
N LYS A 232 21.32 -19.66 -13.96
CA LYS A 232 21.83 -20.67 -14.89
C LYS A 232 22.40 -21.81 -14.06
N THR A 233 21.75 -22.96 -14.09
CA THR A 233 22.24 -24.23 -13.54
C THR A 233 23.47 -24.68 -14.32
N PRO A 234 24.65 -24.85 -13.70
CA PRO A 234 25.74 -25.61 -14.31
C PRO A 234 25.66 -27.06 -13.81
N THR A 235 25.53 -27.98 -14.76
CA THR A 235 25.78 -29.40 -14.59
C THR A 235 27.28 -29.65 -14.37
N ALA A 236 27.67 -30.26 -13.23
CA ALA A 236 28.74 -31.28 -13.07
C ALA A 236 29.16 -31.43 -11.59
N GLU A 237 29.22 -32.68 -11.11
CA GLU A 237 29.78 -33.11 -9.82
C GLU A 237 31.34 -33.28 -9.88
N PRO A 238 32.03 -33.74 -8.81
CA PRO A 238 32.36 -32.97 -7.62
C PRO A 238 33.89 -33.00 -7.31
N LYS A 239 34.44 -31.93 -6.70
CA LYS A 239 35.68 -32.03 -5.91
C LYS A 239 35.66 -31.12 -4.69
N GLU A 240 35.92 -31.73 -3.54
CA GLU A 240 36.05 -31.12 -2.21
C GLU A 240 37.03 -29.96 -2.16
N LYS A 241 36.65 -28.89 -1.45
CA LYS A 241 37.34 -28.38 -0.24
C LYS A 241 36.62 -27.12 0.26
N GLY A 242 36.46 -27.03 1.58
CA GLY A 242 35.51 -26.15 2.25
C GLY A 242 35.70 -24.63 2.07
N LYS A 243 34.58 -23.92 2.08
CA LYS A 243 34.40 -22.57 2.62
C LYS A 243 32.90 -22.25 2.72
N ALA A 244 32.57 -21.36 3.67
CA ALA A 244 31.26 -20.94 4.19
C ALA A 244 30.07 -20.87 3.19
N PRO A 245 28.82 -21.08 3.64
CA PRO A 245 27.67 -20.97 2.74
C PRO A 245 27.48 -19.51 2.32
N ALA A 246 27.58 -19.31 1.01
CA ALA A 246 27.23 -18.07 0.33
C ALA A 246 25.70 -17.95 0.21
N GLY A 247 25.18 -16.75 0.43
CA GLY A 247 24.02 -16.24 -0.29
C GLY A 247 22.67 -16.93 -0.07
N VAL A 248 22.24 -17.13 1.18
CA VAL A 248 20.81 -17.30 1.45
C VAL A 248 20.21 -15.92 1.67
N CYS A 249 19.20 -15.56 0.88
CA CYS A 249 18.43 -14.33 1.09
C CYS A 249 17.89 -14.35 2.54
N PRO A 250 18.20 -13.36 3.40
CA PRO A 250 17.84 -13.41 4.82
C PRO A 250 16.32 -13.36 5.08
N PHE A 251 15.51 -13.32 4.02
CA PHE A 251 14.06 -13.18 4.05
C PHE A 251 13.30 -14.43 3.59
N THR A 252 13.98 -15.55 3.30
CA THR A 252 13.32 -16.82 2.92
C THR A 252 12.32 -17.30 3.98
N GLY A 253 12.58 -17.02 5.26
CA GLY A 253 11.67 -17.36 6.36
C GLY A 253 10.36 -16.54 6.36
N ILE A 254 10.38 -15.31 5.86
CA ILE A 254 9.19 -14.43 5.81
C ILE A 254 8.22 -14.92 4.74
N VAL A 255 8.74 -15.29 3.56
CA VAL A 255 7.92 -15.85 2.47
C VAL A 255 7.24 -17.16 2.90
N ALA A 256 7.92 -17.98 3.71
CA ALA A 256 7.38 -19.23 4.24
C ALA A 256 6.33 -19.01 5.35
N SER A 257 6.58 -18.09 6.29
CA SER A 257 5.64 -17.76 7.38
C SER A 257 4.30 -17.24 6.84
N MET A 258 4.36 -16.37 5.82
CA MET A 258 3.16 -15.76 5.24
C MET A 258 2.44 -16.64 4.21
N GLY A 259 3.09 -17.68 3.68
CA GLY A 259 2.46 -18.69 2.82
C GLY A 259 1.39 -19.51 3.56
N ASN A 260 1.41 -19.53 4.89
CA ASN A 260 0.44 -20.24 5.74
C ASN A 260 -0.77 -19.38 6.16
N LEU A 261 -0.92 -18.15 5.65
CA LEU A 261 -2.13 -17.33 5.83
C LEU A 261 -3.26 -17.77 4.88
N GLU A 262 -3.57 -19.07 4.88
CA GLU A 262 -4.76 -19.60 4.24
C GLU A 262 -5.96 -19.39 5.18
N VAL A 263 -7.07 -18.86 4.64
CA VAL A 263 -8.32 -18.75 5.39
C VAL A 263 -8.91 -20.15 5.47
N SER A 264 -9.17 -20.65 6.68
CA SER A 264 -9.85 -21.94 6.87
C SER A 264 -11.30 -21.83 6.40
N ASP A 265 -11.68 -22.64 5.41
CA ASP A 265 -13.04 -22.78 4.84
C ASP A 265 -14.05 -23.43 5.81
N GLU A 266 -14.16 -22.95 7.05
CA GLU A 266 -15.11 -23.52 8.03
C GLU A 266 -16.47 -22.82 8.09
N ALA A 267 -16.73 -21.80 7.27
CA ALA A 267 -17.97 -21.02 7.33
C ALA A 267 -19.13 -21.52 6.45
N SER A 268 -18.99 -22.65 5.74
CA SER A 268 -20.00 -23.13 4.78
C SER A 268 -21.07 -24.09 5.36
N LYS A 269 -21.05 -24.43 6.66
CA LYS A 269 -22.06 -25.34 7.24
C LYS A 269 -22.61 -24.86 8.59
N ARG A 270 -23.42 -23.80 8.57
CA ARG A 270 -24.46 -23.60 9.58
C ARG A 270 -25.77 -23.28 8.88
N GLU A 271 -26.54 -24.32 8.59
CA GLU A 271 -27.97 -24.18 8.28
C GLU A 271 -28.64 -23.50 9.47
N VAL A 272 -29.08 -22.26 9.28
CA VAL A 272 -29.95 -21.57 10.23
C VAL A 272 -31.34 -22.18 10.08
N LYS A 273 -31.68 -23.12 10.95
CA LYS A 273 -33.07 -23.54 11.16
C LYS A 273 -33.82 -22.36 11.78
N VAL A 274 -34.65 -21.70 10.99
CA VAL A 274 -35.61 -20.70 11.49
C VAL A 274 -36.78 -21.46 12.11
N GLU A 275 -36.85 -21.47 13.44
CA GLU A 275 -38.06 -21.87 14.16
C GLU A 275 -39.04 -20.70 14.18
N VAL A 276 -40.22 -20.91 13.58
CA VAL A 276 -41.35 -19.98 13.62
C VAL A 276 -42.07 -20.16 14.96
N PRO A 277 -42.33 -19.10 15.75
CA PRO A 277 -43.09 -19.25 16.97
C PRO A 277 -44.57 -19.48 16.66
N ALA A 278 -45.15 -20.50 17.29
CA ALA A 278 -46.57 -20.81 17.22
C ALA A 278 -47.41 -19.68 17.85
N GLU A 279 -48.44 -19.24 17.11
CA GLU A 279 -49.54 -18.45 17.64
C GLU A 279 -50.26 -19.24 18.74
N ASN A 280 -50.29 -18.70 19.96
CA ASN A 280 -51.23 -19.15 20.98
C ASN A 280 -52.43 -18.20 20.98
N GLY A 281 -53.53 -18.68 20.42
CA GLY A 281 -54.86 -18.14 20.69
C GLY A 281 -55.47 -18.82 21.91
N HIS A 282 -55.80 -18.04 22.93
CA HIS A 282 -57.07 -18.00 23.68
C HIS A 282 -57.00 -16.88 24.72
#